data_AF-A0A6J7RE49-F1
#
_entry.id   AF-A0A6J7RE49-F1
#
_cell.length_a   1.000
_cell.length_b   1.000
_cell.length_c   1.000
_cell.angle_alpha   90.00
_cell.angle_beta   90.00
_cell.angle_gamma   90.00
#
_symmetry.space_group_name_H-M   'P 1'
#
loop_
_entity.id
_entity.type
_entity.pdbx_description
1 polymer ?
#
loop_
_entity_poly.entity_id
_entity_poly.type
_entity_poly.pdbx_seq_one_letter_code
_entity_poly.pdbx_strand_id
1 'polypeptide(L)'
;MPTKCPECGSKLAPEKEDDKDLRCLNTRSCPAQLRGRLEHLGSRSILDIEGLGEKAARALLEDKIISDEGDLFSLTAEILQQSDFFVKGANRELAENAKLLLAQLEIAKTKPLWRFICALSMRHIGPPTAQALTREFTSLERIAAAPAEKLAQIEGIGQTIAESITQWFAEDWHAEIIEKWKRAGCVLEQELVESGPQPLAGLTIVVTGTMVDFTRDGASEEITSRGGKASGSVSKNTDFVVVGPGAGSKETKAIELGRPILDEAGFKILLSDGPAAALAHLGLA
;
A
#
# COMPACT_ATOMS: atom_id res chain seq x y z
N MET A 1 7.26 13.92 -27.65
CA MET A 1 6.37 13.74 -26.49
C MET A 1 5.05 14.43 -26.77
N PRO A 2 3.90 13.81 -26.45
CA PRO A 2 2.61 14.49 -26.53
C PRO A 2 2.57 15.67 -25.56
N THR A 3 1.89 16.76 -25.93
CA THR A 3 1.66 17.93 -25.07
C THR A 3 0.32 17.89 -24.35
N LYS A 4 -0.57 16.99 -24.78
CA LYS A 4 -1.88 16.69 -24.20
C LYS A 4 -1.97 15.22 -23.83
N CYS A 5 -2.68 14.92 -22.75
CA CYS A 5 -2.92 13.57 -22.28
C CYS A 5 -3.76 12.81 -23.33
N PRO A 6 -3.33 11.62 -23.78
CA PRO A 6 -4.08 10.85 -24.75
C PRO A 6 -5.40 10.30 -24.20
N GLU A 7 -5.55 10.24 -22.88
CA GLU A 7 -6.71 9.63 -22.20
C GLU A 7 -7.81 10.67 -21.87
N CYS A 8 -7.45 11.93 -21.61
CA CYS A 8 -8.43 12.96 -21.23
C CYS A 8 -8.21 14.33 -21.90
N GLY A 9 -7.21 14.48 -22.77
CA GLY A 9 -6.91 15.73 -23.49
C GLY A 9 -6.31 16.86 -22.65
N SER A 10 -6.16 16.69 -21.33
CA SER A 10 -5.59 17.69 -20.42
C SER A 10 -4.12 17.98 -20.70
N LYS A 11 -3.63 19.15 -20.31
CA LYS A 11 -2.22 19.52 -20.50
C LYS A 11 -1.28 18.55 -19.77
N LEU A 12 -0.22 18.13 -20.45
CA LEU A 12 0.91 17.44 -19.83
C LEU A 12 1.96 18.46 -19.40
N ALA A 13 2.39 18.38 -18.15
CA ALA A 13 3.41 19.26 -17.60
C ALA A 13 4.19 18.55 -16.48
N PRO A 14 5.39 19.03 -16.15
CA PRO A 14 6.01 18.73 -14.86
C PRO A 14 5.06 19.14 -13.74
N GLU A 15 4.98 18.35 -12.67
CA GLU A 15 4.19 18.70 -11.50
C GLU A 15 4.92 19.78 -10.67
N LYS A 16 6.26 19.70 -10.62
CA LYS A 16 7.15 20.74 -10.09
C LYS A 16 8.14 21.19 -11.17
N GLU A 17 8.69 22.40 -11.02
CA GLU A 17 9.58 23.01 -12.04
C GLU A 17 10.80 22.13 -12.38
N ASP A 18 11.29 21.35 -11.41
CA ASP A 18 12.45 20.48 -11.55
C ASP A 18 12.12 19.04 -11.99
N ASP A 19 10.82 18.68 -12.08
CA ASP A 19 10.41 17.33 -12.47
C ASP A 19 10.67 17.11 -13.97
N LYS A 20 11.41 16.05 -14.30
CA LYS A 20 11.71 15.69 -15.70
C LYS A 20 10.54 15.01 -16.40
N ASP A 21 9.69 14.34 -15.65
CA ASP A 21 8.56 13.58 -16.18
C ASP A 21 7.36 14.49 -16.42
N LEU A 22 6.78 14.41 -17.62
CA LEU A 22 5.51 15.05 -17.92
C LEU A 22 4.34 14.19 -17.41
N ARG A 23 3.46 14.78 -16.62
CA ARG A 23 2.28 14.12 -16.04
C ARG A 23 0.99 14.82 -16.46
N CYS A 24 -0.11 14.08 -16.40
CA CYS A 24 -1.43 14.65 -16.59
C CYS A 24 -1.84 15.41 -15.33
N LEU A 25 -2.12 16.71 -15.47
CA LEU A 25 -2.54 17.54 -14.34
C LEU A 25 -4.01 17.32 -13.92
N ASN A 26 -4.79 16.60 -14.72
CA ASN A 26 -6.14 16.20 -14.32
C ASN A 26 -6.07 14.99 -13.38
N THR A 27 -5.68 15.22 -12.13
CA THR A 27 -5.53 14.20 -11.09
C THR A 27 -6.87 13.63 -10.66
N ARG A 28 -7.94 14.44 -10.64
CA ARG A 28 -9.28 14.00 -10.21
C ARG A 28 -9.92 13.01 -11.19
N SER A 29 -10.10 13.39 -12.46
CA SER A 29 -11.01 12.69 -13.38
C SER A 29 -10.35 12.05 -14.61
N CYS A 30 -9.03 12.10 -14.74
CA CYS A 30 -8.36 11.41 -15.87
C CYS A 30 -8.61 9.90 -15.78
N PRO A 31 -9.18 9.24 -16.82
CA PRO A 31 -9.51 7.82 -16.76
C PRO A 31 -8.32 6.91 -16.46
N ALA A 32 -7.14 7.23 -16.99
CA ALA A 32 -5.92 6.48 -16.70
C ALA A 32 -5.44 6.66 -15.25
N GLN A 33 -5.60 7.86 -14.67
CA GLN A 33 -5.22 8.08 -13.27
C GLN A 33 -6.21 7.41 -12.32
N LEU A 34 -7.51 7.50 -12.59
CA LEU A 34 -8.55 6.80 -11.84
C LEU A 34 -8.31 5.28 -11.85
N ARG A 35 -8.08 4.70 -13.03
CA ARG A 35 -7.75 3.28 -13.17
C ARG A 35 -6.49 2.90 -12.38
N GLY A 36 -5.43 3.71 -12.48
CA GLY A 36 -4.20 3.49 -11.72
C GLY A 36 -4.41 3.57 -10.19
N ARG A 37 -5.24 4.49 -9.70
CA ARG A 37 -5.60 4.57 -8.28
C ARG A 37 -6.38 3.35 -7.81
N LEU A 38 -7.35 2.87 -8.59
CA LEU A 38 -8.10 1.65 -8.27
C LEU A 38 -7.22 0.40 -8.23
N GLU A 39 -6.30 0.27 -9.19
CA GLU A 39 -5.34 -0.84 -9.23
C GLU A 39 -4.37 -0.79 -8.03
N HIS A 40 -3.83 0.39 -7.73
CA HIS A 40 -2.98 0.60 -6.56
C HIS A 40 -3.74 0.25 -5.27
N LEU A 41 -4.94 0.79 -5.12
CA LEU A 41 -5.84 0.53 -3.99
C LEU A 41 -6.09 -0.97 -3.79
N GLY A 42 -6.44 -1.70 -4.85
CA GLY A 42 -6.72 -3.13 -4.80
C GLY A 42 -5.50 -4.02 -4.62
N SER A 43 -4.29 -3.49 -4.79
CA SER A 43 -3.06 -4.30 -4.75
C SER A 43 -2.81 -4.94 -3.37
N ARG A 44 -2.07 -6.06 -3.37
CA ARG A 44 -1.78 -6.87 -2.18
C ARG A 44 -1.13 -6.08 -1.04
N SER A 45 -0.21 -5.19 -1.37
CA SER A 45 0.50 -4.35 -0.41
C SER A 45 -0.32 -3.17 0.12
N ILE A 46 -1.55 -2.96 -0.38
CA ILE A 46 -2.41 -1.83 -0.04
C ILE A 46 -3.67 -2.33 0.66
N LEU A 47 -4.79 -2.60 -0.02
CA LEU A 47 -5.98 -3.16 0.64
C LEU A 47 -6.19 -4.65 0.39
N ASP A 48 -5.39 -5.26 -0.48
CA ASP A 48 -5.42 -6.70 -0.76
C ASP A 48 -6.82 -7.17 -1.19
N ILE A 49 -7.38 -6.50 -2.20
CA ILE A 49 -8.73 -6.77 -2.71
C ILE A 49 -8.60 -7.69 -3.92
N GLU A 50 -8.66 -9.00 -3.68
CA GLU A 50 -8.74 -9.95 -4.78
C GLU A 50 -9.99 -9.68 -5.64
N GLY A 51 -9.85 -9.79 -6.95
CA GLY A 51 -10.90 -9.41 -7.90
C GLY A 51 -10.83 -7.95 -8.36
N LEU A 52 -10.06 -7.07 -7.69
CA LEU A 52 -9.82 -5.68 -8.14
C LEU A 52 -8.47 -5.54 -8.86
N GLY A 53 -8.35 -6.15 -10.04
CA GLY A 53 -7.22 -5.96 -10.96
C GLY A 53 -7.53 -4.98 -12.10
N GLU A 54 -6.56 -4.76 -13.00
CA GLU A 54 -6.67 -3.85 -14.16
C GLU A 54 -8.00 -3.98 -14.92
N LYS A 55 -8.41 -5.22 -15.25
CA LYS A 55 -9.64 -5.46 -16.01
C LYS A 55 -10.90 -5.06 -15.24
N ALA A 56 -10.94 -5.34 -13.94
CA ALA A 56 -12.07 -4.99 -13.10
C ALA A 56 -12.14 -3.47 -12.86
N ALA A 57 -11.00 -2.84 -12.55
CA ALA A 57 -10.90 -1.39 -12.42
C ALA A 57 -11.36 -0.67 -13.70
N ARG A 58 -10.93 -1.16 -14.87
CA ARG A 58 -11.38 -0.64 -16.16
C ARG A 58 -12.89 -0.82 -16.35
N ALA A 59 -13.43 -2.02 -16.11
CA ALA A 59 -14.87 -2.29 -16.28
C ALA A 59 -15.72 -1.40 -15.36
N LEU A 60 -15.32 -1.22 -14.09
CA LEU A 60 -16.03 -0.35 -13.15
C LEU A 60 -16.15 1.09 -13.66
N LEU A 61 -15.10 1.61 -14.32
CA LEU A 61 -15.09 2.98 -14.86
C LEU A 61 -15.79 3.08 -16.23
N GLU A 62 -15.49 2.18 -17.16
CA GLU A 62 -16.04 2.22 -18.53
C GLU A 62 -17.55 1.98 -18.55
N ASP A 63 -18.03 1.06 -17.71
CA ASP A 63 -19.46 0.78 -17.55
C ASP A 63 -20.17 1.79 -16.62
N LYS A 64 -19.43 2.79 -16.13
CA LYS A 64 -19.91 3.86 -15.23
C LYS A 64 -20.56 3.34 -13.95
N ILE A 65 -20.04 2.22 -13.45
CA ILE A 65 -20.45 1.62 -12.18
C ILE A 65 -19.99 2.49 -11.01
N ILE A 66 -18.81 3.08 -11.12
CA ILE A 66 -18.27 4.07 -10.16
C ILE A 66 -17.80 5.32 -10.90
N SER A 67 -17.82 6.45 -10.20
CA SER A 67 -17.28 7.72 -10.69
C SER A 67 -15.84 7.94 -10.21
N ASP A 68 -15.54 7.48 -9.00
CA ASP A 68 -14.23 7.56 -8.36
C ASP A 68 -13.99 6.40 -7.39
N GLU A 69 -12.79 6.32 -6.85
CA GLU A 69 -12.39 5.31 -5.86
C GLU A 69 -13.20 5.37 -4.56
N GLY A 70 -13.90 6.46 -4.28
CA GLY A 70 -14.77 6.64 -3.13
C GLY A 70 -16.00 5.75 -3.15
N ASP A 71 -16.51 5.44 -4.35
CA ASP A 71 -17.74 4.64 -4.51
C ASP A 71 -17.49 3.14 -4.27
N LEU A 72 -16.22 2.70 -4.29
CA LEU A 72 -15.83 1.30 -4.34
C LEU A 72 -16.45 0.45 -3.21
N PHE A 73 -16.45 0.96 -1.97
CA PHE A 73 -16.95 0.22 -0.81
C PHE A 73 -18.47 0.24 -0.65
N SER A 74 -19.17 0.98 -1.51
CA SER A 74 -20.63 1.02 -1.59
C SER A 74 -21.21 0.08 -2.66
N LEU A 75 -20.35 -0.63 -3.39
CA LEU A 75 -20.77 -1.58 -4.43
C LEU A 75 -21.64 -2.70 -3.85
N THR A 76 -22.73 -2.98 -4.54
CA THR A 76 -23.62 -4.10 -4.23
C THR A 76 -23.75 -5.03 -5.42
N ALA A 77 -24.36 -6.19 -5.20
CA ALA A 77 -24.66 -7.15 -6.26
C ALA A 77 -25.50 -6.51 -7.38
N GLU A 78 -26.51 -5.73 -7.01
CA GLU A 78 -27.43 -5.07 -7.93
C GLU A 78 -26.73 -4.01 -8.79
N ILE A 79 -25.74 -3.32 -8.23
CA ILE A 79 -24.93 -2.35 -8.96
C ILE A 79 -24.04 -3.10 -9.96
N LEU A 80 -23.31 -4.13 -9.53
CA LEU A 80 -22.41 -4.89 -10.42
C LEU A 80 -23.16 -5.60 -11.55
N GLN A 81 -24.43 -5.97 -11.33
CA GLN A 81 -25.28 -6.54 -12.37
C GLN A 81 -25.53 -5.62 -13.57
N GLN A 82 -25.22 -4.33 -13.47
CA GLN A 82 -25.35 -3.38 -14.58
C GLN A 82 -24.22 -3.51 -15.62
N SER A 83 -23.11 -4.18 -15.27
CA SER A 83 -21.96 -4.39 -16.14
C SER A 83 -21.93 -5.81 -16.70
N ASP A 84 -21.63 -5.94 -17.98
CA ASP A 84 -21.47 -7.24 -18.63
C ASP A 84 -20.22 -7.99 -18.17
N PHE A 85 -19.22 -7.29 -17.63
CA PHE A 85 -17.98 -7.89 -17.11
C PHE A 85 -18.18 -8.65 -15.79
N PHE A 86 -19.17 -8.26 -15.00
CA PHE A 86 -19.42 -8.81 -13.67
C PHE A 86 -20.56 -9.84 -13.63
N VAL A 87 -21.14 -10.18 -14.78
CA VAL A 87 -22.25 -11.13 -14.88
C VAL A 87 -21.98 -12.28 -15.86
N LYS A 88 -22.81 -13.31 -15.79
CA LYS A 88 -22.83 -14.46 -16.69
C LYS A 88 -24.26 -14.86 -17.02
N GLY A 89 -24.44 -15.41 -18.23
CA GLY A 89 -25.73 -15.92 -18.71
C GLY A 89 -26.77 -14.83 -19.01
N ALA A 90 -27.89 -15.24 -19.60
CA ALA A 90 -28.97 -14.32 -19.99
C ALA A 90 -29.67 -13.66 -18.80
N ASN A 91 -29.65 -14.32 -17.63
CA ASN A 91 -30.27 -13.82 -16.41
C ASN A 91 -29.41 -12.81 -15.64
N ARG A 92 -28.23 -12.44 -16.18
CA ARG A 92 -27.27 -11.52 -15.54
C ARG A 92 -26.91 -11.94 -14.10
N GLU A 93 -26.69 -13.24 -13.90
CA GLU A 93 -26.22 -13.75 -12.61
C GLU A 93 -24.80 -13.27 -12.35
N LEU A 94 -24.44 -12.95 -11.10
CA LEU A 94 -23.07 -12.54 -10.79
C LEU A 94 -22.06 -13.63 -11.18
N ALA A 95 -21.02 -13.20 -11.90
CA ALA A 95 -19.86 -14.03 -12.20
C ALA A 95 -18.97 -14.18 -10.94
N GLU A 96 -18.08 -15.17 -10.94
CA GLU A 96 -17.29 -15.50 -9.75
C GLU A 96 -16.31 -14.38 -9.36
N ASN A 97 -15.80 -13.62 -10.34
CA ASN A 97 -15.00 -12.41 -10.10
C ASN A 97 -15.78 -11.33 -9.34
N ALA A 98 -17.07 -11.15 -9.64
CA ALA A 98 -17.91 -10.15 -8.97
C ALA A 98 -18.21 -10.55 -7.52
N LYS A 99 -18.52 -11.85 -7.29
CA LYS A 99 -18.73 -12.39 -5.94
C LYS A 99 -17.46 -12.28 -5.10
N LEU A 100 -16.30 -12.62 -5.68
CA LEU A 100 -15.00 -12.48 -5.03
C LEU A 100 -14.73 -11.01 -4.66
N LEU A 101 -14.92 -10.08 -5.61
CA LEU A 101 -14.74 -8.65 -5.37
C LEU A 101 -15.59 -8.17 -4.19
N LEU A 102 -16.89 -8.46 -4.17
CA LEU A 102 -17.78 -8.05 -3.08
C LEU A 102 -17.34 -8.61 -1.72
N ALA A 103 -16.96 -9.89 -1.67
CA ALA A 103 -16.46 -10.50 -0.43
C ALA A 103 -15.16 -9.84 0.06
N GLN A 104 -14.25 -9.53 -0.85
CA GLN A 104 -12.98 -8.88 -0.52
C GLN A 104 -13.14 -7.42 -0.13
N LEU A 105 -14.13 -6.71 -0.66
CA LEU A 105 -14.45 -5.34 -0.23
C LEU A 105 -14.89 -5.30 1.24
N GLU A 106 -15.70 -6.26 1.69
CA GLU A 106 -16.09 -6.35 3.11
C GLU A 106 -14.89 -6.65 4.01
N ILE A 107 -13.99 -7.55 3.59
CA ILE A 107 -12.73 -7.82 4.31
C ILE A 107 -11.88 -6.54 4.37
N ALA A 108 -11.74 -5.84 3.23
CA ALA A 108 -10.91 -4.65 3.12
C ALA A 108 -11.38 -3.50 4.02
N LYS A 109 -12.68 -3.37 4.31
CA LYS A 109 -13.22 -2.38 5.27
C LYS A 109 -12.57 -2.46 6.65
N THR A 110 -12.08 -3.63 7.04
CA THR A 110 -11.50 -3.90 8.38
C THR A 110 -9.97 -3.83 8.42
N LYS A 111 -9.31 -3.51 7.31
CA LYS A 111 -7.85 -3.45 7.26
C LYS A 111 -7.33 -2.31 8.15
N PRO A 112 -6.08 -2.41 8.65
CA PRO A 112 -5.48 -1.35 9.46
C PRO A 112 -5.46 0.02 8.76
N LEU A 113 -5.57 1.09 9.55
CA LEU A 113 -5.62 2.49 9.08
C LEU A 113 -4.47 2.84 8.11
N TRP A 114 -3.26 2.33 8.34
CA TRP A 114 -2.11 2.63 7.49
C TRP A 114 -2.32 2.15 6.03
N ARG A 115 -3.09 1.08 5.82
CA ARG A 115 -3.44 0.60 4.47
C ARG A 115 -4.37 1.58 3.75
N PHE A 116 -5.33 2.16 4.47
CA PHE A 116 -6.18 3.22 3.92
C PHE A 116 -5.39 4.49 3.60
N ILE A 117 -4.43 4.89 4.44
CA ILE A 117 -3.52 6.01 4.15
C ILE A 117 -2.76 5.78 2.83
N CYS A 118 -2.25 4.56 2.60
CA CYS A 118 -1.61 4.21 1.34
C CYS A 118 -2.60 4.17 0.16
N ALA A 119 -3.84 3.72 0.39
CA ALA A 119 -4.90 3.63 -0.63
C ALA A 119 -5.29 5.01 -1.20
N LEU A 120 -5.19 6.07 -0.39
CA LEU A 120 -5.40 7.46 -0.83
C LEU A 120 -4.40 7.92 -1.90
N SER A 121 -3.37 7.12 -2.21
CA SER A 121 -2.41 7.38 -3.28
C SER A 121 -1.69 8.73 -3.13
N MET A 122 -1.46 9.16 -1.90
CA MET A 122 -0.68 10.35 -1.58
C MET A 122 0.76 10.18 -2.03
N ARG A 123 1.33 11.23 -2.62
CA ARG A 123 2.70 11.19 -3.15
C ARG A 123 3.70 10.93 -2.02
N HIS A 124 4.66 10.03 -2.26
CA HIS A 124 5.70 9.63 -1.30
C HIS A 124 5.21 8.84 -0.09
N ILE A 125 3.93 8.49 -0.02
CA ILE A 125 3.35 7.75 1.09
C ILE A 125 3.24 6.28 0.73
N GLY A 126 4.27 5.52 1.09
CA GLY A 126 4.25 4.05 1.08
C GLY A 126 3.96 3.47 2.46
N PRO A 127 3.88 2.12 2.58
CA PRO A 127 3.60 1.43 3.84
C PRO A 127 4.45 1.91 5.02
N PRO A 128 5.78 2.10 4.91
CA PRO A 128 6.58 2.55 6.06
C PRO A 128 6.15 3.94 6.57
N THR A 129 5.92 4.88 5.66
CA THR A 129 5.49 6.24 5.99
C THR A 129 4.09 6.25 6.59
N ALA A 130 3.17 5.49 6.01
CA ALA A 130 1.81 5.38 6.52
C ALA A 130 1.77 4.75 7.92
N GLN A 131 2.57 3.71 8.16
CA GLN A 131 2.69 3.10 9.48
C GLN A 131 3.26 4.07 10.50
N ALA A 132 4.29 4.85 10.14
CA ALA A 132 4.83 5.90 11.00
C ALA A 132 3.78 6.95 11.36
N LEU A 133 2.95 7.39 10.41
CA LEU A 133 1.82 8.28 10.67
C LEU A 133 0.84 7.67 11.68
N THR A 134 0.45 6.41 11.51
CA THR A 134 -0.53 5.76 12.40
C THR A 134 -0.03 5.49 13.82
N ARG A 135 1.29 5.51 14.06
CA ARG A 135 1.84 5.43 15.42
C ARG A 135 1.58 6.70 16.21
N GLU A 136 1.58 7.85 15.54
CA GLU A 136 1.40 9.17 16.16
C GLU A 136 -0.06 9.67 16.07
N PHE A 137 -0.82 9.20 15.07
CA PHE A 137 -2.18 9.64 14.79
C PHE A 137 -3.14 8.45 14.65
N THR A 138 -4.23 8.51 15.42
CA THR A 138 -5.24 7.44 15.47
C THR A 138 -6.33 7.50 14.40
N SER A 139 -6.39 8.58 13.60
CA SER A 139 -7.40 8.71 12.55
C SER A 139 -6.92 9.60 11.40
N LEU A 140 -7.57 9.47 10.24
CA LEU A 140 -7.32 10.36 9.09
C LEU A 140 -7.61 11.82 9.42
N GLU A 141 -8.65 12.11 10.20
CA GLU A 141 -9.02 13.48 10.59
C GLU A 141 -7.92 14.13 11.44
N ARG A 142 -7.26 13.37 12.31
CA ARG A 142 -6.13 13.89 13.10
C ARG A 142 -4.90 14.16 12.26
N ILE A 143 -4.65 13.34 11.23
CA ILE A 143 -3.58 13.56 10.27
C ILE A 143 -3.88 14.81 9.43
N ALA A 144 -5.09 14.94 8.92
CA ALA A 144 -5.55 16.07 8.12
C ALA A 144 -5.45 17.41 8.87
N ALA A 145 -5.73 17.41 10.18
CA ALA A 145 -5.64 18.59 11.03
C ALA A 145 -4.21 18.92 11.50
N ALA A 146 -3.22 18.05 11.27
CA ALA A 146 -1.86 18.27 11.75
C ALA A 146 -1.12 19.27 10.86
N PRO A 147 -0.43 20.28 11.44
CA PRO A 147 0.40 21.19 10.68
C PRO A 147 1.61 20.44 10.10
N ALA A 148 2.12 20.89 8.95
CA ALA A 148 3.24 20.26 8.24
C ALA A 148 4.49 20.13 9.14
N GLU A 149 4.75 21.10 10.01
CA GLU A 149 5.88 21.09 10.95
C GLU A 149 5.77 19.94 11.96
N LYS A 150 4.55 19.57 12.37
CA LYS A 150 4.33 18.43 13.26
C LYS A 150 4.49 17.10 12.52
N LEU A 151 3.98 17.02 11.29
CA LEU A 151 4.17 15.84 10.45
C LEU A 151 5.66 15.59 10.15
N ALA A 152 6.43 16.65 9.92
CA ALA A 152 7.86 16.58 9.63
C ALA A 152 8.75 16.16 10.82
N GLN A 153 8.19 16.08 12.03
CA GLN A 153 8.90 15.57 13.22
C GLN A 153 8.87 14.05 13.30
N ILE A 154 8.03 13.39 12.50
CA ILE A 154 7.92 11.93 12.47
C ILE A 154 9.12 11.36 11.75
N GLU A 155 9.74 10.34 12.34
CA GLU A 155 10.88 9.66 11.72
C GLU A 155 10.52 9.13 10.32
N GLY A 156 11.35 9.49 9.33
CA GLY A 156 11.11 9.15 7.93
C GLY A 156 10.20 10.11 7.16
N ILE A 157 9.62 11.12 7.81
CA ILE A 157 8.80 12.16 7.19
C ILE A 157 9.58 13.48 7.21
N GLY A 158 10.20 13.83 6.07
CA GLY A 158 10.79 15.15 5.89
C GLY A 158 9.76 16.22 5.50
N GLN A 159 10.18 17.49 5.53
CA GLN A 159 9.34 18.64 5.19
C GLN A 159 8.60 18.49 3.85
N THR A 160 9.28 18.01 2.80
CA THR A 160 8.66 17.79 1.47
C THR A 160 7.49 16.80 1.52
N ILE A 161 7.60 15.74 2.32
CA ILE A 161 6.55 14.73 2.47
C ILE A 161 5.40 15.32 3.28
N ALA A 162 5.71 15.98 4.40
CA ALA A 162 4.72 16.66 5.23
C ALA A 162 3.87 17.66 4.45
N GLU A 163 4.50 18.51 3.63
CA GLU A 163 3.81 19.46 2.75
C GLU A 163 2.92 18.76 1.72
N SER A 164 3.39 17.62 1.17
CA SER A 164 2.61 16.83 0.22
C SER A 164 1.34 16.25 0.87
N ILE A 165 1.41 15.82 2.13
CA ILE A 165 0.26 15.35 2.90
C ILE A 165 -0.72 16.51 3.12
N THR A 166 -0.26 17.65 3.63
CA THR A 166 -1.11 18.82 3.88
C THR A 166 -1.78 19.33 2.60
N GLN A 167 -1.05 19.41 1.49
CA GLN A 167 -1.61 19.82 0.19
C GLN A 167 -2.66 18.84 -0.32
N TRP A 168 -2.47 17.54 -0.11
CA TRP A 168 -3.46 16.54 -0.49
C TRP A 168 -4.76 16.76 0.28
N PHE A 169 -4.71 16.92 1.61
CA PHE A 169 -5.92 17.17 2.42
C PHE A 169 -6.61 18.52 2.16
N ALA A 170 -5.94 19.47 1.49
CA ALA A 170 -6.50 20.79 1.17
C ALA A 170 -7.48 20.77 -0.02
N GLU A 171 -7.55 19.67 -0.79
CA GLU A 171 -8.44 19.54 -1.94
C GLU A 171 -9.80 18.97 -1.52
N ASP A 172 -10.89 19.71 -1.75
CA ASP A 172 -12.25 19.35 -1.28
C ASP A 172 -12.69 17.95 -1.71
N TRP A 173 -12.35 17.55 -2.94
CA TRP A 173 -12.78 16.25 -3.50
C TRP A 173 -12.10 15.06 -2.82
N HIS A 174 -10.93 15.25 -2.19
CA HIS A 174 -10.30 14.20 -1.40
C HIS A 174 -11.07 13.92 -0.10
N ALA A 175 -11.64 14.95 0.52
CA ALA A 175 -12.52 14.79 1.68
C ALA A 175 -13.80 14.00 1.30
N GLU A 176 -14.33 14.20 0.09
CA GLU A 176 -15.47 13.43 -0.42
C GLU A 176 -15.18 11.91 -0.48
N ILE A 177 -13.98 11.52 -0.89
CA ILE A 177 -13.54 10.10 -0.94
C ILE A 177 -13.57 9.49 0.46
N ILE A 178 -12.95 10.17 1.43
CA ILE A 178 -12.85 9.71 2.82
C ILE A 178 -14.25 9.56 3.43
N GLU A 179 -15.13 10.53 3.18
CA GLU A 179 -16.51 10.49 3.68
C GLU A 179 -17.34 9.36 3.06
N LYS A 180 -17.14 9.04 1.77
CA LYS A 180 -17.79 7.89 1.13
C LYS A 180 -17.32 6.58 1.77
N TRP A 181 -16.01 6.41 2.00
CA TRP A 181 -15.47 5.23 2.67
C TRP A 181 -15.97 5.09 4.11
N LYS A 182 -16.01 6.19 4.87
CA LYS A 182 -16.57 6.24 6.21
C LYS A 182 -18.04 5.80 6.24
N ARG A 183 -18.86 6.35 5.32
CA ARG A 183 -20.28 5.97 5.17
C ARG A 183 -20.46 4.51 4.76
N ALA A 184 -19.53 3.95 3.99
CA ALA A 184 -19.53 2.55 3.59
C ALA A 184 -19.07 1.58 4.69
N GLY A 185 -18.64 2.09 5.85
CA GLY A 185 -18.23 1.30 7.01
C GLY A 185 -16.75 0.92 7.05
N CYS A 186 -15.88 1.61 6.29
CA CYS A 186 -14.44 1.43 6.42
C CYS A 186 -13.96 1.91 7.81
N VAL A 187 -13.08 1.12 8.43
CA VAL A 187 -12.44 1.45 9.71
C VAL A 187 -11.29 2.41 9.43
N LEU A 188 -11.57 3.72 9.55
CA LEU A 188 -10.62 4.80 9.30
C LEU A 188 -10.03 5.40 10.59
N GLU A 189 -10.20 4.67 11.69
CA GLU A 189 -9.70 5.01 13.01
C GLU A 189 -9.07 3.75 13.64
N GLN A 190 -8.07 3.93 14.48
CA GLN A 190 -7.47 2.86 15.27
C GLN A 190 -7.26 3.30 16.72
N GLU A 191 -7.21 2.35 17.63
CA GLU A 191 -6.76 2.62 19.00
C GLU A 191 -5.27 2.95 19.01
N LEU A 192 -4.85 3.76 19.99
CA LEU A 192 -3.43 3.93 20.31
C LEU A 192 -2.93 2.60 20.87
N VAL A 193 -2.35 1.78 20.00
CA VAL A 193 -1.55 0.63 20.43
C VAL A 193 -0.21 1.20 20.86
N GLU A 194 0.20 1.00 22.10
CA GLU A 194 1.58 1.25 22.49
C GLU A 194 2.46 0.53 21.47
N SER A 195 3.39 1.27 20.86
CA SER A 195 4.35 0.67 19.94
C SER A 195 5.03 -0.45 20.70
N GLY A 196 4.66 -1.70 20.40
CA GLY A 196 5.30 -2.86 21.01
C GLY A 196 6.81 -2.82 20.77
N PRO A 197 7.57 -3.79 21.31
CA PRO A 197 9.01 -3.84 21.10
C PRO A 197 9.36 -3.58 19.63
N GLN A 198 10.37 -2.74 19.38
CA GLN A 198 10.90 -2.47 18.04
C GLN A 198 12.24 -3.21 17.86
N PRO A 199 12.25 -4.56 17.90
CA PRO A 199 13.50 -5.34 17.89
C PRO A 199 14.29 -5.17 16.60
N LEU A 200 13.66 -4.64 15.54
CA LEU A 200 14.26 -4.46 14.24
C LEU A 200 14.63 -3.00 13.95
N ALA A 201 14.49 -2.10 14.92
CA ALA A 201 14.81 -0.68 14.75
C ALA A 201 16.23 -0.51 14.16
N GLY A 202 16.31 0.20 13.03
CA GLY A 202 17.56 0.46 12.33
C GLY A 202 18.09 -0.69 11.46
N LEU A 203 17.46 -1.87 11.46
CA LEU A 203 17.89 -3.01 10.66
C LEU A 203 17.31 -2.96 9.24
N THR A 204 18.11 -3.31 8.25
CA THR A 204 17.68 -3.52 6.86
C THR A 204 17.63 -5.00 6.54
N ILE A 205 16.43 -5.52 6.23
CA ILE A 205 16.19 -6.95 6.01
C ILE A 205 15.71 -7.17 4.57
N VAL A 206 16.27 -8.15 3.88
CA VAL A 206 15.83 -8.54 2.52
C VAL A 206 15.16 -9.90 2.59
N VAL A 207 13.96 -10.02 2.04
CA VAL A 207 13.24 -11.30 1.96
C VAL A 207 13.17 -11.77 0.51
N THR A 208 13.56 -13.01 0.26
CA THR A 208 13.64 -13.60 -1.09
C THR A 208 13.31 -15.09 -1.08
N GLY A 209 12.72 -15.58 -2.18
CA GLY A 209 12.17 -16.93 -2.27
C GLY A 209 10.75 -17.04 -1.69
N THR A 210 10.20 -18.24 -1.74
CA THR A 210 8.86 -18.55 -1.20
C THR A 210 8.95 -18.95 0.27
N MET A 211 8.04 -18.46 1.11
CA MET A 211 7.88 -18.85 2.51
C MET A 211 6.52 -19.54 2.70
N VAL A 212 6.38 -20.35 3.74
CA VAL A 212 5.16 -21.11 4.02
C VAL A 212 4.11 -20.22 4.67
N ASP A 213 4.48 -19.45 5.68
CA ASP A 213 3.56 -18.68 6.51
C ASP A 213 3.48 -17.20 6.10
N PHE A 214 4.41 -16.74 5.27
CA PHE A 214 4.49 -15.36 4.84
C PHE A 214 4.44 -15.22 3.33
N THR A 215 3.60 -14.29 2.85
CA THR A 215 3.83 -13.71 1.52
C THR A 215 5.01 -12.75 1.58
N ARG A 216 5.61 -12.41 0.44
CA ARG A 216 6.72 -11.44 0.40
C ARG A 216 6.30 -10.07 0.94
N ASP A 217 5.09 -9.64 0.63
CA ASP A 217 4.53 -8.37 1.12
C ASP A 217 4.20 -8.48 2.62
N GLY A 218 3.62 -9.60 3.06
CA GLY A 218 3.37 -9.86 4.48
C GLY A 218 4.65 -9.85 5.32
N ALA A 219 5.72 -10.48 4.86
CA ALA A 219 7.01 -10.41 5.56
C ALA A 219 7.58 -8.98 5.60
N SER A 220 7.39 -8.20 4.54
CA SER A 220 7.82 -6.80 4.53
C SER A 220 7.03 -5.95 5.53
N GLU A 221 5.74 -6.25 5.71
CA GLU A 221 4.88 -5.63 6.73
C GLU A 221 5.29 -6.03 8.16
N GLU A 222 5.60 -7.31 8.41
CA GLU A 222 6.09 -7.77 9.71
C GLU A 222 7.42 -7.11 10.09
N ILE A 223 8.32 -6.92 9.12
CA ILE A 223 9.58 -6.19 9.31
C ILE A 223 9.31 -4.73 9.71
N THR A 224 8.45 -4.05 8.94
CA THR A 224 8.24 -2.61 9.08
C THR A 224 7.44 -2.26 10.34
N SER A 225 6.46 -3.09 10.71
CA SER A 225 5.71 -2.95 11.97
C SER A 225 6.59 -3.05 13.23
N ARG A 226 7.76 -3.71 13.12
CA ARG A 226 8.76 -3.85 14.20
C ARG A 226 9.94 -2.89 14.09
N GLY A 227 9.83 -1.88 13.22
CA GLY A 227 10.81 -0.80 13.08
C GLY A 227 11.95 -1.10 12.11
N GLY A 228 11.90 -2.24 11.43
CA GLY A 228 12.89 -2.61 10.43
C GLY A 228 12.58 -2.05 9.05
N LYS A 229 13.58 -2.07 8.17
CA LYS A 229 13.47 -1.67 6.78
C LYS A 229 13.48 -2.90 5.87
N ALA A 230 12.35 -3.21 5.24
CA ALA A 230 12.29 -4.23 4.20
C ALA A 230 12.91 -3.68 2.89
N SER A 231 13.97 -4.32 2.39
CA SER A 231 14.67 -3.93 1.16
C SER A 231 14.46 -4.95 0.04
N GLY A 232 14.31 -4.43 -1.19
CA GLY A 232 14.24 -5.27 -2.40
C GLY A 232 15.59 -5.75 -2.91
N SER A 233 16.70 -5.25 -2.37
CA SER A 233 18.06 -5.53 -2.86
C SER A 233 19.04 -5.77 -1.72
N VAL A 234 19.93 -6.75 -1.91
CA VAL A 234 21.04 -7.03 -1.00
C VAL A 234 22.18 -6.05 -1.27
N SER A 235 22.72 -5.46 -0.20
CA SER A 235 23.82 -4.50 -0.21
C SER A 235 24.71 -4.69 1.03
N LYS A 236 25.79 -3.89 1.14
CA LYS A 236 26.64 -3.88 2.34
C LYS A 236 25.90 -3.43 3.61
N ASN A 237 24.81 -2.69 3.47
CA ASN A 237 23.99 -2.20 4.57
C ASN A 237 22.84 -3.17 4.93
N THR A 238 22.80 -4.37 4.33
CA THR A 238 21.70 -5.33 4.57
C THR A 238 21.99 -6.19 5.79
N ASP A 239 21.38 -5.91 6.93
CA ASP A 239 21.57 -6.64 8.19
C ASP A 239 21.28 -8.13 8.09
N PHE A 240 20.14 -8.53 7.52
CA PHE A 240 19.78 -9.95 7.34
C PHE A 240 19.18 -10.20 5.94
N VAL A 241 19.39 -11.41 5.43
CA VAL A 241 18.72 -11.90 4.21
C VAL A 241 17.94 -13.17 4.55
N VAL A 242 16.62 -13.11 4.43
CA VAL A 242 15.72 -14.24 4.62
C VAL A 242 15.54 -14.96 3.28
N VAL A 243 15.88 -16.24 3.26
CA VAL A 243 15.91 -17.09 2.06
C VAL A 243 14.92 -18.23 2.23
N GLY A 244 13.94 -18.28 1.33
CA GLY A 244 13.14 -19.47 1.08
C GLY A 244 13.52 -20.12 -0.26
N PRO A 245 12.92 -21.29 -0.59
CA PRO A 245 13.11 -21.91 -1.89
C PRO A 245 12.96 -20.92 -3.07
N GLY A 246 13.88 -20.97 -4.02
CA GLY A 246 13.88 -20.11 -5.21
C GLY A 246 14.48 -18.71 -5.03
N ALA A 247 15.23 -18.45 -3.95
CA ALA A 247 15.83 -17.15 -3.65
C ALA A 247 16.84 -16.60 -4.69
N GLY A 248 17.42 -17.47 -5.53
CA GLY A 248 18.18 -17.10 -6.73
C GLY A 248 19.31 -16.09 -6.48
N SER A 249 19.36 -15.03 -7.29
CA SER A 249 20.48 -14.08 -7.32
C SER A 249 20.70 -13.26 -6.05
N LYS A 250 19.69 -13.15 -5.17
CA LYS A 250 19.83 -12.41 -3.91
C LYS A 250 20.57 -13.22 -2.85
N GLU A 251 20.36 -14.54 -2.81
CA GLU A 251 21.09 -15.44 -1.94
C GLU A 251 22.58 -15.45 -2.30
N THR A 252 22.90 -15.58 -3.60
CA THR A 252 24.29 -15.50 -4.08
C THR A 252 24.96 -14.19 -3.66
N LYS A 253 24.27 -13.06 -3.85
CA LYS A 253 24.80 -11.75 -3.46
C LYS A 253 24.97 -11.59 -1.95
N ALA A 254 24.12 -12.23 -1.15
CA ALA A 254 24.24 -12.24 0.31
C ALA A 254 25.50 -12.98 0.76
N ILE A 255 25.76 -14.15 0.17
CA ILE A 255 26.99 -14.93 0.40
C ILE A 255 28.23 -14.12 0.02
N GLU A 256 28.25 -13.52 -1.18
CA GLU A 256 29.37 -12.70 -1.66
C GLU A 256 29.69 -11.52 -0.74
N LEU A 257 28.66 -10.90 -0.15
CA LEU A 257 28.80 -9.76 0.75
C LEU A 257 28.93 -10.17 2.23
N GLY A 258 28.96 -11.47 2.54
CA GLY A 258 29.06 -12.00 3.90
C GLY A 258 27.90 -11.58 4.80
N ARG A 259 26.68 -11.44 4.25
CA ARG A 259 25.50 -11.05 5.03
C ARG A 259 24.86 -12.28 5.68
N PRO A 260 24.41 -12.21 6.95
CA PRO A 260 23.69 -13.29 7.61
C PRO A 260 22.46 -13.74 6.80
N ILE A 261 22.35 -15.04 6.56
CA ILE A 261 21.25 -15.67 5.82
C ILE A 261 20.40 -16.48 6.80
N LEU A 262 19.10 -16.17 6.87
CA LEU A 262 18.12 -16.86 7.71
C LEU A 262 17.17 -17.66 6.82
N ASP A 263 16.72 -18.81 7.30
CA ASP A 263 15.52 -19.47 6.77
C ASP A 263 14.25 -18.86 7.42
N GLU A 264 13.09 -19.43 7.13
CA GLU A 264 11.82 -18.94 7.69
C GLU A 264 11.73 -19.10 9.22
N ALA A 265 12.36 -20.13 9.79
CA ALA A 265 12.41 -20.32 11.23
C ALA A 265 13.27 -19.25 11.91
N GLY A 266 14.45 -18.98 11.37
CA GLY A 266 15.32 -17.89 11.79
C GLY A 266 14.67 -16.51 11.62
N PHE A 267 13.86 -16.33 10.58
CA PHE A 267 13.09 -15.10 10.40
C PHE A 267 12.05 -14.90 11.50
N LYS A 268 11.31 -15.94 11.89
CA LYS A 268 10.36 -15.84 13.02
C LYS A 268 11.05 -15.45 14.32
N ILE A 269 12.21 -16.04 14.60
CA ILE A 269 13.05 -15.68 15.77
C ILE A 269 13.49 -14.22 15.69
N LEU A 270 13.92 -13.76 14.52
CA LEU A 270 14.29 -12.36 14.31
C LEU A 270 13.11 -11.42 14.63
N LEU A 271 11.90 -11.78 14.19
CA LEU A 271 10.68 -10.99 14.43
C LEU A 271 10.25 -10.98 15.91
N SER A 272 10.42 -12.08 16.65
CA SER A 272 9.99 -12.19 18.05
C SER A 272 11.04 -11.70 19.05
N ASP A 273 12.29 -12.12 18.87
CA ASP A 273 13.35 -12.06 19.89
C ASP A 273 14.53 -11.16 19.47
N GLY A 274 14.54 -10.69 18.23
CA GLY A 274 15.49 -9.71 17.72
C GLY A 274 16.81 -10.27 17.17
N PRO A 275 17.74 -9.39 16.79
CA PRO A 275 18.92 -9.74 15.99
C PRO A 275 19.91 -10.65 16.71
N ALA A 276 20.08 -10.50 18.02
CA ALA A 276 21.00 -11.34 18.79
C ALA A 276 20.54 -12.81 18.83
N ALA A 277 19.24 -13.05 19.03
CA ALA A 277 18.66 -14.39 19.00
C ALA A 277 18.73 -15.02 17.61
N ALA A 278 18.49 -14.22 16.56
CA ALA A 278 18.64 -14.67 15.17
C ALA A 278 20.09 -15.05 14.81
N LEU A 279 21.08 -14.30 15.29
CA LEU A 279 22.50 -14.65 15.11
C LEU A 279 22.88 -15.91 15.90
N ALA A 280 22.36 -16.07 17.12
CA ALA A 280 22.54 -17.29 17.91
C ALA A 280 21.94 -18.52 17.22
N HIS A 281 20.78 -18.37 16.58
CA HIS A 281 20.17 -19.42 15.76
C HIS A 281 21.07 -19.87 14.60
N LEU A 282 21.87 -18.96 14.03
CA LEU A 282 22.87 -19.27 13.01
C LEU A 282 24.20 -19.80 13.57
N GLY A 283 24.36 -19.88 14.91
CA GLY A 283 25.64 -20.20 15.54
C GLY A 283 26.70 -19.11 15.38
N LEU A 284 26.28 -17.86 15.18
CA LEU A 284 27.15 -16.69 14.95
C LEU A 284 27.22 -15.74 16.16
N ALA A 285 26.75 -16.17 17.33
CA ALA A 285 26.75 -15.39 18.57
C ALA A 285 28.12 -15.35 19.26
#